data_AF-A0A2E3GKV1-F1
#
_entry.id   AF-A0A2E3GKV1-F1
#
_cell.length_a   1.000
_cell.length_b   1.000
_cell.length_c   1.000
_cell.angle_alpha   90.00
_cell.angle_beta   90.00
_cell.angle_gamma   90.00
#
_symmetry.space_group_name_H-M   'P 1'
#
loop_
_entity.id
_entity.type
_entity.pdbx_description
1 polymer ?
#
loop_
_entity_poly.entity_id
_entity_poly.type
_entity_poly.pdbx_seq_one_letter_code
_entity_poly.pdbx_strand_id
1 'polypeptide(L)' 'MPQLIAPHHIEPGIKKYQGVIDHHLKQLINNAKLEYTPYVFNDGRILLVMPGNLSAFLYASKEELYDKLSLE' A
#
# COMPACT_ATOMS: atom_id res chain seq x y z
N MET A 1 5.07 9.71 8.43
CA MET A 1 3.93 10.27 7.69
C MET A 1 3.98 9.67 6.29
N PRO A 2 2.88 9.10 5.79
CA PRO A 2 2.89 8.45 4.49
C PRO A 2 3.14 9.46 3.36
N GLN A 3 3.90 9.05 2.35
CA GLN A 3 4.17 9.87 1.18
C GLN A 3 3.10 9.61 0.11
N LEU A 4 2.52 10.68 -0.45
CA LEU A 4 1.62 10.57 -1.59
C LEU A 4 2.43 10.31 -2.88
N ILE A 5 2.03 9.29 -3.63
CA ILE A 5 2.66 8.85 -4.87
C ILE A 5 1.70 9.07 -6.04
N ALA A 6 2.19 9.76 -7.07
CA ALA A 6 1.43 10.02 -8.29
C ALA A 6 1.24 8.75 -9.14
N PRO A 7 0.15 8.65 -9.93
CA PRO A 7 -0.16 7.48 -10.78
C PRO A 7 1.01 6.96 -11.61
N HIS A 8 1.74 7.87 -12.26
CA HIS A 8 2.83 7.54 -13.18
C HIS A 8 4.06 6.94 -12.48
N HIS A 9 4.10 6.95 -11.14
CA HIS A 9 5.15 6.31 -10.36
C HIS A 9 4.73 4.96 -9.75
N ILE A 10 3.45 4.58 -9.82
CA ILE A 10 2.93 3.36 -9.18
C ILE A 10 3.53 2.11 -9.82
N GLU A 11 3.27 1.86 -11.11
CA GLU A 11 3.76 0.66 -11.79
C GLU A 11 5.29 0.61 -11.87
N PRO A 12 6.02 1.70 -12.21
CA PRO A 12 7.48 1.69 -12.16
C PRO A 12 8.02 1.41 -10.76
N GLY A 13 7.37 1.93 -9.72
CA GLY A 13 7.73 1.68 -8.32
C GLY A 13 7.54 0.21 -7.94
N ILE A 14 6.36 -0.36 -8.22
CA ILE A 14 6.07 -1.78 -7.96
C ILE A 14 7.10 -2.67 -8.67
N LYS A 15 7.42 -2.39 -9.95
CA LYS A 15 8.41 -3.17 -10.69
C LYS A 15 9.83 -3.02 -10.11
N LYS A 16 10.25 -1.79 -9.81
CA LYS A 16 11.60 -1.49 -9.31
C LYS A 16 11.85 -2.12 -7.93
N TYR A 17 10.87 -2.05 -7.04
CA TYR A 17 10.98 -2.54 -5.66
C TYR A 17 10.36 -3.94 -5.47
N GLN A 18 10.02 -4.62 -6.57
CA GLN A 18 9.49 -5.98 -6.60
C GLN A 18 8.26 -6.15 -5.69
N GLY A 19 7.34 -5.20 -5.76
CA GLY A 19 6.16 -5.18 -4.91
C GLY A 19 5.24 -6.37 -5.17
N VAL A 20 4.90 -7.08 -4.09
CA VAL A 20 3.98 -8.21 -4.11
C VAL A 20 2.73 -7.88 -3.30
N ILE A 21 1.58 -8.39 -3.73
CA ILE A 21 0.33 -8.19 -3.00
C ILE A 21 0.40 -8.98 -1.68
N ASP A 22 0.20 -8.29 -0.57
CA ASP A 22 0.03 -8.94 0.73
C ASP A 22 -1.44 -9.30 0.93
N HIS A 23 -1.76 -10.58 0.77
CA HIS A 23 -3.15 -11.07 0.82
C HIS A 23 -3.80 -10.90 2.20
N HIS A 24 -3.04 -11.08 3.28
CA HIS A 24 -3.56 -10.89 4.63
C HIS A 24 -3.91 -9.41 4.86
N LEU A 25 -3.00 -8.52 4.48
CA LEU A 25 -3.24 -7.09 4.56
C LEU A 25 -4.41 -6.64 3.68
N LYS A 26 -4.52 -7.20 2.46
CA LYS A 26 -5.66 -6.94 1.56
C LYS A 26 -6.99 -7.35 2.20
N GLN A 27 -7.03 -8.49 2.91
CA GLN A 27 -8.23 -8.92 3.63
C GLN A 27 -8.60 -7.95 4.75
N LEU A 28 -7.64 -7.48 5.56
CA LEU A 28 -7.89 -6.50 6.62
C LEU A 28 -8.44 -5.18 6.06
N ILE A 29 -7.82 -4.67 5.00
CA ILE A 29 -8.26 -3.47 4.28
C ILE A 29 -9.69 -3.63 3.74
N ASN A 30 -9.99 -4.78 3.12
CA ASN A 30 -11.33 -5.08 2.62
C ASN A 30 -12.36 -5.18 3.76
N ASN A 31 -11.99 -5.76 4.90
CA ASN A 31 -12.85 -5.85 6.09
C ASN A 31 -13.17 -4.46 6.66
N ALA A 32 -12.23 -3.53 6.55
CA ALA A 32 -12.44 -2.11 6.86
C ALA A 32 -13.25 -1.35 5.79
N LYS A 33 -13.79 -2.06 4.77
CA LYS A 33 -14.54 -1.50 3.63
C LYS A 33 -13.74 -0.48 2.80
N LEU A 34 -12.41 -0.63 2.79
CA LEU A 34 -11.51 0.18 1.97
C LEU A 34 -11.15 -0.59 0.70
N GLU A 35 -11.10 0.09 -0.43
CA GLU A 35 -10.84 -0.54 -1.74
C GLU A 35 -9.37 -0.43 -2.17
N TYR A 36 -8.43 -0.38 -1.21
CA TYR A 36 -7.01 -0.25 -1.51
C TYR A 36 -6.35 -1.59 -1.82
N THR A 37 -5.36 -1.59 -2.71
CA THR A 37 -4.50 -2.76 -2.97
C THR A 37 -3.12 -2.53 -2.35
N PRO A 38 -2.74 -3.30 -1.32
CA PRO A 38 -1.43 -3.17 -0.69
C PRO A 38 -0.37 -3.97 -1.45
N TYR A 39 0.75 -3.32 -1.78
CA TYR A 39 1.96 -3.96 -2.28
C TYR A 39 3.06 -3.82 -1.23
N VAL A 40 3.64 -4.94 -0.80
CA VAL A 40 4.80 -4.97 0.09
C VAL A 40 6.06 -5.06 -0.76
N PHE A 41 6.98 -4.13 -0.54
CA PHE A 41 8.27 -4.09 -1.21
C PHE A 41 9.30 -4.95 -0.47
N ASN A 42 10.36 -5.34 -1.18
CA ASN A 42 11.44 -6.16 -0.61
C ASN A 42 12.17 -5.50 0.58
N ASP A 43 12.11 -4.17 0.67
CA ASP A 43 12.69 -3.37 1.76
C ASP A 43 11.71 -3.12 2.92
N GLY A 44 10.53 -3.76 2.90
CA GLY A 44 9.54 -3.69 3.97
C GLY A 44 8.57 -2.51 3.89
N ARG A 45 8.76 -1.59 2.93
CA ARG A 45 7.79 -0.51 2.68
C ARG A 45 6.50 -1.05 2.07
N ILE A 46 5.42 -0.30 2.23
CA ILE A 46 4.10 -0.67 1.72
C ILE A 46 3.56 0.43 0.84
N LEU A 47 3.23 0.07 -0.40
CA LEU A 47 2.51 0.94 -1.30
C LEU A 47 1.02 0.57 -1.27
N LEU A 48 0.20 1.47 -0.74
CA LEU A 48 -1.25 1.32 -0.66
C LEU A 48 -1.89 2.02 -1.86
N VAL A 49 -2.29 1.25 -2.87
CA VAL A 49 -2.78 1.78 -4.16
C VAL A 49 -4.29 1.98 -4.14
N MET A 50 -4.75 3.16 -4.55
CA MET A 50 -6.18 3.49 -4.70
C MET A 50 -6.82 2.77 -5.89
N PRO A 51 -8.15 2.54 -5.88
CA PRO A 51 -8.88 2.01 -7.03
C PRO A 51 -8.54 2.74 -8.32
N GLY A 52 -8.37 1.99 -9.41
CA GLY A 52 -8.06 2.55 -10.73
C GLY A 52 -6.67 3.19 -10.84
N ASN A 53 -5.74 2.92 -9.92
CA ASN A 53 -4.38 3.49 -9.88
C ASN A 53 -4.37 5.03 -9.83
N LEU A 54 -5.41 5.65 -9.24
CA LEU A 54 -5.58 7.11 -9.17
C LEU A 54 -4.50 7.82 -8.34
N SER A 55 -3.96 7.14 -7.32
CA SER A 55 -2.77 7.51 -6.58
C SER A 55 -2.39 6.36 -5.63
N ALA A 56 -1.34 6.54 -4.85
CA ALA A 56 -0.99 5.60 -3.78
C ALA A 56 -0.36 6.32 -2.58
N PHE A 57 -0.43 5.70 -1.41
CA PHE A 57 0.31 6.11 -0.23
C PHE A 57 1.45 5.14 0.04
N LEU A 58 2.65 5.67 0.21
CA LEU A 58 3.83 4.89 0.60
C LEU A 58 4.06 5.02 2.11
N TYR A 59 4.02 3.89 2.80
CA TYR A 59 4.28 3.74 4.22
C TYR A 59 5.66 3.12 4.43
N ALA A 60 6.37 3.54 5.48
CA ALA A 60 7.71 3.04 5.77
C ALA A 60 7.67 1.58 6.28
N SER A 61 6.56 1.17 6.92
CA SER A 61 6.40 -0.17 7.50
C SER A 61 4.92 -0.56 7.68
N LYS A 62 4.66 -1.82 8.03
CA LYS A 62 3.32 -2.33 8.42
C LYS A 62 2.77 -1.63 9.66
N GLU A 63 3.63 -1.35 10.63
CA GLU A 63 3.26 -0.70 11.88
C GLU A 63 2.74 0.72 11.65
N GLU A 64 3.42 1.50 10.80
CA GLU A 64 2.93 2.85 10.43
C GLU A 64 1.58 2.79 9.71
N LEU A 65 1.38 1.78 8.88
CA LEU A 65 0.12 1.59 8.15
C LEU A 65 -1.03 1.19 9.10
N TYR A 66 -0.79 0.26 10.04
CA TYR A 66 -1.81 -0.17 11.01
C TYR A 66 -2.22 0.95 11.96
N ASP A 67 -1.25 1.72 12.46
CA ASP A 67 -1.51 2.92 13.28
C ASP A 67 -2.42 3.92 12.54
N LYS A 68 -2.16 4.14 11.26
CA LYS A 68 -2.86 5.15 10.46
C LYS A 68 -4.25 4.71 9.99
N LEU A 69 -4.42 3.43 9.70
CA LEU A 69 -5.70 2.89 9.23
C LEU A 69 -6.57 2.34 10.36
N SER A 70 -6.10 2.40 11.61
CA SER A 70 -6.76 1.80 12.78
C SER A 70 -7.17 0.34 12.52
N LEU A 71 -6.30 -0.39 11.85
CA LEU A 71 -6.44 -1.81 11.58
C LEU A 71 -5.87 -2.55 12.80
N GLU A 72 -6.66 -2.63 13.87
CA GLU A 72 -6.36 -3.46 15.07
C GLU A 72 -6.72 -4.94 14.85
#